data_AF-A0A8T1X272-F1
#
_entry.id   AF-A0A8T1X272-F1
#
_cell.length_a   1.000
_cell.length_b   1.000
_cell.length_c   1.000
_cell.angle_alpha   90.00
_cell.angle_beta   90.00
_cell.angle_gamma   90.00
#
_symmetry.space_group_name_H-M   'P 1'
#
loop_
_entity.id
_entity.type
_entity.pdbx_description
1 polymer ?
#
loop_
_entity_poly.entity_id
_entity_poly.type
_entity_poly.pdbx_seq_one_letter_code
_entity_poly.pdbx_strand_id
1 'polypeptide(L)'
;MVAIIGFGSLLSEASARSTFGDGVSNFRLARVLDYRRVFAHPASIFFQRGIANLQTKEMASLSTEPAAGCSFLVSVFDIPEGSLPDFYEREEEFKIISARFQELDGTPGAEALMCTRWTDEEYIAKHEQETFDDKYKKFGLDTIWGWDAHSGILPCRVYLRHCLLAVKKLGQEVYDDFVSTTYLGDRKTTIKEYIGANESIMLEHPPPHLVNRYSG
;
A
#
# COMPACT_ATOMS: atom_id res chain seq x y z
N MET A 1 -5.08 22.70 -4.68
CA MET A 1 -4.39 21.44 -5.04
C MET A 1 -3.83 20.85 -3.77
N VAL A 2 -3.84 19.52 -3.66
CA VAL A 2 -3.31 18.81 -2.49
C VAL A 2 -2.36 17.74 -2.97
N ALA A 3 -1.15 17.72 -2.41
CA ALA A 3 -0.13 16.75 -2.74
C ALA A 3 -0.40 15.42 -2.02
N ILE A 4 -0.26 14.32 -2.75
CA ILE A 4 -0.44 12.94 -2.28
C ILE A 4 0.86 12.16 -2.49
N ILE A 5 1.25 11.34 -1.51
CA ILE A 5 2.35 10.39 -1.61
C ILE A 5 1.80 9.00 -1.97
N GLY A 6 2.20 8.48 -3.13
CA GLY A 6 1.88 7.12 -3.59
C GLY A 6 3.05 6.16 -3.41
N PHE A 7 2.84 5.04 -2.71
CA PHE A 7 3.92 4.11 -2.37
C PHE A 7 3.67 2.63 -2.76
N GLY A 8 2.43 2.29 -3.11
CA GLY A 8 2.03 0.97 -3.63
C GLY A 8 1.76 1.03 -5.12
N SER A 9 0.55 0.61 -5.56
CA SER A 9 0.14 0.75 -6.97
C SER A 9 0.15 2.21 -7.46
N LEU A 10 -0.06 3.18 -6.56
CA LEU A 10 0.01 4.61 -6.87
C LEU A 10 1.41 5.14 -7.22
N LEU A 11 2.45 4.30 -7.15
CA LEU A 11 3.75 4.61 -7.77
C LEU A 11 3.65 4.82 -9.28
N SER A 12 2.61 4.27 -9.92
CA SER A 12 2.34 4.44 -11.35
C SER A 12 1.39 5.62 -11.58
N GLU A 13 1.76 6.54 -12.48
CA GLU A 13 0.87 7.63 -12.90
C GLU A 13 -0.43 7.13 -13.51
N ALA A 14 -0.38 6.01 -14.26
CA ALA A 14 -1.57 5.39 -14.82
C ALA A 14 -2.55 4.93 -13.72
N SER A 15 -2.03 4.36 -12.62
CA SER A 15 -2.83 3.99 -11.45
C SER A 15 -3.36 5.22 -10.71
N ALA A 16 -2.55 6.29 -10.58
CA ALA A 16 -2.98 7.54 -9.98
C ALA A 16 -4.13 8.18 -10.78
N ARG A 17 -3.99 8.30 -12.10
CA ARG A 17 -5.04 8.82 -13.00
C ARG A 17 -6.29 7.94 -13.04
N SER A 18 -6.12 6.63 -13.06
CA SER A 18 -7.28 5.71 -12.95
C SER A 18 -8.01 5.84 -11.61
N THR A 19 -7.34 6.33 -10.56
CA THR A 19 -7.92 6.47 -9.22
C THR A 19 -8.53 7.85 -9.00
N PHE A 20 -7.86 8.91 -9.43
CA PHE A 20 -8.22 10.31 -9.13
C PHE A 20 -8.66 11.12 -10.36
N GLY A 21 -8.70 10.48 -11.54
CA GLY A 21 -9.12 11.09 -12.79
C GLY A 21 -8.07 12.03 -13.40
N ASP A 22 -8.54 12.84 -14.36
CA ASP A 22 -7.68 13.73 -15.16
C ASP A 22 -7.10 14.91 -14.37
N GLY A 23 -7.62 15.17 -13.16
CA GLY A 23 -7.13 16.22 -12.26
C GLY A 23 -5.75 15.96 -11.67
N VAL A 24 -5.18 14.77 -11.86
CA VAL A 24 -3.82 14.43 -11.42
C VAL A 24 -2.79 15.27 -12.20
N SER A 25 -1.95 15.98 -11.47
CA SER A 25 -0.88 16.83 -12.01
C SER A 25 0.39 16.75 -11.17
N ASN A 26 1.49 17.35 -11.66
CA ASN A 26 2.79 17.40 -10.96
C ASN A 26 3.32 16.03 -10.49
N PHE A 27 3.00 14.98 -11.25
CA PHE A 27 3.45 13.63 -10.97
C PHE A 27 4.96 13.54 -11.13
N ARG A 28 5.64 13.10 -10.06
CA ARG A 28 7.08 12.90 -10.04
C ARG A 28 7.47 11.87 -8.99
N LEU A 29 8.71 11.42 -9.03
CA LEU A 29 9.28 10.54 -8.03
C LEU A 29 9.98 11.35 -6.93
N ALA A 30 9.95 10.83 -5.71
CA ALA A 30 10.56 11.42 -4.52
C ALA A 30 10.95 10.31 -3.53
N ARG A 31 11.48 10.68 -2.36
CA ARG A 31 11.72 9.76 -1.23
C ARG A 31 10.97 10.20 0.01
N VAL A 32 10.45 9.25 0.77
CA VAL A 32 10.01 9.48 2.16
C VAL A 32 11.13 9.04 3.09
N LEU A 33 11.29 9.75 4.22
CA LEU A 33 12.28 9.46 5.26
C LEU A 33 11.57 9.06 6.55
N ASP A 34 12.22 8.23 7.37
CA ASP A 34 11.74 7.78 8.69
C ASP A 34 10.44 6.97 8.66
N TYR A 35 10.11 6.39 7.50
CA TYR A 35 9.04 5.42 7.32
C TYR A 35 9.57 4.21 6.54
N ARG A 36 8.86 3.10 6.65
CA ARG A 36 9.05 1.92 5.81
C ARG A 36 7.75 1.43 5.20
N ARG A 37 7.85 0.72 4.07
CA ARG A 37 6.74 -0.02 3.45
C ARG A 37 6.68 -1.44 3.99
N VAL A 38 5.51 -1.89 4.40
CA VAL A 38 5.30 -3.23 4.96
C VAL A 38 4.02 -3.88 4.46
N PHE A 39 4.09 -5.16 4.12
CA PHE A 39 2.91 -6.01 3.92
C PHE A 39 2.49 -6.61 5.26
N ALA A 40 1.65 -5.89 6.01
CA ALA A 40 1.42 -6.20 7.44
C ALA A 40 -0.02 -6.03 7.93
N HIS A 41 -1.02 -5.91 7.05
CA HIS A 41 -2.43 -5.84 7.46
C HIS A 41 -3.34 -6.48 6.40
N PRO A 42 -4.41 -7.18 6.79
CA PRO A 42 -5.44 -7.62 5.85
C PRO A 42 -6.25 -6.41 5.35
N ALA A 43 -6.49 -6.34 4.04
CA ALA A 43 -7.46 -5.40 3.48
C ALA A 43 -8.80 -6.11 3.27
N SER A 44 -9.89 -5.57 3.82
CA SER A 44 -11.23 -6.17 3.73
C SER A 44 -11.66 -6.45 2.28
N ILE A 45 -11.25 -5.57 1.36
CA ILE A 45 -11.53 -5.68 -0.06
C ILE A 45 -10.91 -6.94 -0.71
N PHE A 46 -9.84 -7.50 -0.16
CA PHE A 46 -9.24 -8.74 -0.68
C PHE A 46 -10.12 -9.97 -0.40
N PHE A 47 -10.83 -9.96 0.73
CA PHE A 47 -11.79 -11.01 1.08
C PHE A 47 -13.06 -10.90 0.23
N GLN A 48 -13.58 -9.68 0.08
CA GLN A 48 -14.74 -9.41 -0.79
C GLN A 48 -14.49 -9.82 -2.25
N ARG A 49 -13.24 -9.68 -2.71
CA ARG A 49 -12.79 -10.04 -4.07
C ARG A 49 -12.35 -11.50 -4.22
N GLY A 50 -12.31 -12.27 -3.13
CA GLY A 50 -11.88 -13.67 -3.15
C GLY A 50 -10.40 -13.87 -3.54
N ILE A 51 -9.52 -12.94 -3.17
CA ILE A 51 -8.07 -13.01 -3.43
C ILE A 51 -7.21 -13.15 -2.16
N ALA A 52 -7.82 -13.04 -0.98
CA ALA A 52 -7.17 -13.31 0.30
C ALA A 52 -7.22 -14.82 0.62
N ASN A 53 -6.15 -15.35 1.19
CA ASN A 53 -6.11 -16.70 1.73
C ASN A 53 -5.89 -16.68 3.25
N LEU A 54 -6.96 -16.95 4.01
CA LEU A 54 -6.91 -16.95 5.48
C LEU A 54 -6.10 -18.14 6.03
N GLN A 55 -6.13 -19.29 5.36
CA GLN A 55 -5.43 -20.51 5.80
C GLN A 55 -3.91 -20.36 5.72
N THR A 56 -3.41 -19.79 4.63
CA THR A 56 -1.97 -19.53 4.42
C THR A 56 -1.52 -18.16 4.92
N LYS A 57 -2.48 -17.31 5.36
CA LYS A 57 -2.27 -15.91 5.74
C LYS A 57 -1.73 -15.02 4.61
N GLU A 58 -1.87 -15.43 3.35
CA GLU A 58 -1.54 -14.63 2.17
C GLU A 58 -2.67 -13.63 1.89
N MET A 59 -2.72 -12.59 2.71
CA MET A 59 -3.81 -11.62 2.74
C MET A 59 -3.35 -10.20 3.05
N ALA A 60 -2.05 -9.97 3.27
CA ALA A 60 -1.56 -8.64 3.56
C ALA A 60 -1.65 -7.71 2.35
N SER A 61 -2.17 -6.51 2.60
CA SER A 61 -2.02 -5.32 1.78
C SER A 61 -0.79 -4.52 2.23
N LEU A 62 -0.44 -3.51 1.45
CA LEU A 62 0.74 -2.68 1.65
C LEU A 62 0.37 -1.42 2.44
N SER A 63 1.11 -1.13 3.50
CA SER A 63 0.98 0.11 4.27
C SER A 63 2.35 0.74 4.54
N THR A 64 2.35 1.90 5.17
CA THR A 64 3.55 2.48 5.78
C THR A 64 3.45 2.46 7.30
N GLU A 65 4.60 2.49 7.96
CA GLU A 65 4.71 2.73 9.40
C GLU A 65 6.00 3.49 9.73
N PRO A 66 6.04 4.24 10.85
CA PRO A 66 7.26 4.91 11.29
C PRO A 66 8.42 3.93 11.48
N ALA A 67 9.58 4.28 10.94
CA ALA A 67 10.82 3.52 11.06
C ALA A 67 12.01 4.47 10.85
N ALA A 68 12.59 4.95 11.94
CA ALA A 68 13.70 5.90 11.91
C ALA A 68 14.87 5.38 11.07
N GLY A 69 15.43 6.24 10.22
CA GLY A 69 16.55 5.92 9.33
C GLY A 69 16.18 5.08 8.10
N CYS A 70 14.92 4.70 7.93
CA CYS A 70 14.44 4.08 6.70
C CYS A 70 14.09 5.14 5.65
N SER A 71 14.23 4.79 4.38
CA SER A 71 13.80 5.61 3.26
C SER A 71 13.46 4.76 2.05
N PHE A 72 12.43 5.15 1.30
CA PHE A 72 12.00 4.46 0.11
C PHE A 72 11.44 5.42 -0.94
N LEU A 73 11.50 5.00 -2.20
CA LEU A 73 10.99 5.77 -3.34
C LEU A 73 9.46 5.77 -3.36
N VAL A 74 8.90 6.94 -3.63
CA VAL A 74 7.46 7.21 -3.77
C VAL A 74 7.18 8.00 -5.03
N SER A 75 5.91 8.07 -5.43
CA SER A 75 5.40 9.13 -6.29
C SER A 75 4.85 10.26 -5.42
N VAL A 76 4.95 11.48 -5.93
CA VAL A 76 4.24 12.65 -5.41
C VAL A 76 3.47 13.25 -6.57
N PHE A 77 2.19 13.52 -6.36
CA PHE A 77 1.32 14.13 -7.35
C PHE A 77 0.23 14.95 -6.67
N ASP A 78 -0.33 15.90 -7.40
CA ASP A 78 -1.36 16.78 -6.90
C ASP A 78 -2.74 16.35 -7.40
N ILE A 79 -3.73 16.42 -6.51
CA ILE A 79 -5.15 16.27 -6.84
C ILE A 79 -5.93 17.56 -6.54
N PRO A 80 -7.09 17.79 -7.17
CA PRO A 80 -8.00 18.85 -6.79
C PRO A 80 -8.47 18.68 -5.34
N GLU A 81 -8.63 19.78 -4.61
CA GLU A 81 -9.11 19.73 -3.21
C GLU A 81 -10.52 19.13 -3.11
N GLY A 82 -11.36 19.37 -4.12
CA GLY A 82 -12.68 18.75 -4.22
C GLY A 82 -12.67 17.22 -4.36
N SER A 83 -11.52 16.60 -4.65
CA SER A 83 -11.34 15.14 -4.70
C SER A 83 -10.91 14.54 -3.35
N LEU A 84 -10.67 15.36 -2.32
CA LEU A 84 -10.30 14.87 -0.99
C LEU A 84 -11.36 13.97 -0.35
N PRO A 85 -12.68 14.25 -0.42
CA PRO A 85 -13.69 13.37 0.16
C PRO A 85 -13.59 11.93 -0.41
N ASP A 86 -13.49 11.80 -1.73
CA ASP A 86 -13.36 10.50 -2.41
C ASP A 86 -12.05 9.79 -2.03
N PHE A 87 -10.96 10.54 -1.85
CA PHE A 87 -9.70 10.00 -1.36
C PHE A 87 -9.85 9.41 0.06
N TYR A 88 -10.48 10.14 0.98
CA TYR A 88 -10.69 9.67 2.35
C TYR A 88 -11.64 8.47 2.43
N GLU A 89 -12.70 8.45 1.61
CA GLU A 89 -13.62 7.31 1.53
C GLU A 89 -12.91 6.06 0.99
N ARG A 90 -12.10 6.22 -0.05
CA ARG A 90 -11.38 5.11 -0.69
C ARG A 90 -10.26 4.56 0.18
N GLU A 91 -9.51 5.42 0.87
CA GLU A 91 -8.39 5.06 1.75
C GLU A 91 -8.84 4.89 3.20
N GLU A 92 -10.13 4.63 3.45
CA GLU A 92 -10.73 4.55 4.77
C GLU A 92 -10.04 3.54 5.71
N GLU A 93 -9.42 2.51 5.16
CA GLU A 93 -8.66 1.55 5.97
C GLU A 93 -7.40 2.16 6.60
N PHE A 94 -6.90 3.29 6.10
CA PHE A 94 -5.64 3.92 6.49
C PHE A 94 -5.79 5.17 7.34
N LYS A 95 -4.78 5.41 8.18
CA LYS A 95 -4.58 6.70 8.83
C LYS A 95 -3.93 7.62 7.81
N ILE A 96 -4.56 8.75 7.50
CA ILE A 96 -3.95 9.76 6.64
C ILE A 96 -3.14 10.73 7.49
N ILE A 97 -1.88 10.92 7.13
CA ILE A 97 -0.96 11.85 7.80
C ILE A 97 -0.38 12.84 6.81
N SER A 98 0.06 14.00 7.32
CA SER A 98 0.96 14.91 6.62
C SER A 98 2.38 14.38 6.77
N ALA A 99 3.04 14.01 5.67
CA ALA A 99 4.41 13.50 5.66
C ALA A 99 5.30 14.36 4.77
N ARG A 100 6.54 14.57 5.20
CA ARG A 100 7.56 15.23 4.38
C ARG A 100 8.19 14.22 3.44
N PHE A 101 8.44 14.67 2.22
CA PHE A 101 9.25 13.95 1.25
C PHE A 101 10.50 14.75 0.90
N GLN A 102 11.44 14.10 0.24
CA GLN A 102 12.65 14.68 -0.30
C GLN A 102 12.63 14.48 -1.82
N GLU A 103 12.91 15.53 -2.58
CA GLU A 103 13.06 15.42 -4.03
C GLU A 103 14.28 14.53 -4.36
N LEU A 104 14.35 13.98 -5.58
CA LEU A 104 15.44 13.04 -5.94
C LEU A 104 16.84 13.67 -5.95
N ASP A 105 16.92 14.99 -6.06
CA ASP A 105 18.19 15.73 -5.94
C ASP A 105 18.63 15.96 -4.48
N GLY A 106 17.85 15.46 -3.51
CA GLY A 106 18.11 15.59 -2.08
C GLY A 106 17.53 16.86 -1.46
N THR A 107 16.87 17.73 -2.22
CA THR A 107 16.25 18.94 -1.66
C THR A 107 15.01 18.58 -0.83
N PRO A 108 14.75 19.28 0.29
CA PRO A 108 13.53 19.06 1.06
C PRO A 108 12.29 19.38 0.23
N GLY A 109 11.36 18.43 0.15
CA GLY A 109 10.04 18.64 -0.40
C GLY A 109 9.10 19.32 0.60
N ALA A 110 7.90 19.65 0.11
CA ALA A 110 6.81 20.10 0.95
C ALA A 110 6.19 18.93 1.75
N GLU A 111 5.14 19.20 2.50
CA GLU A 111 4.31 18.15 3.09
C GLU A 111 3.25 17.68 2.11
N ALA A 112 2.94 16.38 2.16
CA ALA A 112 1.93 15.74 1.33
C ALA A 112 1.18 14.67 2.15
N LEU A 113 -0.06 14.36 1.75
CA LEU A 113 -0.86 13.35 2.42
C LEU A 113 -0.36 11.95 2.08
N MET A 114 -0.18 11.11 3.10
CA MET A 114 0.27 9.73 2.96
C MET A 114 -0.58 8.79 3.83
N CYS A 115 -0.92 7.63 3.27
CA CYS A 115 -1.53 6.54 4.03
C CYS A 115 -0.49 5.86 4.95
N THR A 116 -0.82 5.73 6.22
CA THR A 116 -0.05 4.98 7.23
C THR A 116 -0.98 4.07 8.03
N ARG A 117 -0.40 3.16 8.81
CA ARG A 117 -1.17 2.26 9.67
C ARG A 117 -1.96 3.00 10.76
N TRP A 118 -3.10 2.45 11.12
CA TRP A 118 -3.74 2.73 12.40
C TRP A 118 -3.25 1.75 13.50
N THR A 119 -3.84 1.90 14.68
CA THR A 119 -4.17 0.81 15.60
C THR A 119 -5.65 0.41 15.44
N ASP A 120 -6.04 -0.80 15.86
CA ASP A 120 -7.45 -1.21 15.75
C ASP A 120 -8.35 -0.32 16.62
N GLU A 121 -7.86 0.10 17.78
CA GLU A 121 -8.56 1.01 18.68
C GLU A 121 -8.83 2.37 18.03
N GLU A 122 -7.84 2.96 17.36
CA GLU A 122 -8.03 4.23 16.64
C GLU A 122 -9.00 4.06 15.46
N TYR A 123 -8.90 2.96 14.71
CA TYR A 123 -9.80 2.68 13.59
C TYR A 123 -11.25 2.54 14.07
N ILE A 124 -11.49 1.73 15.11
CA ILE A 124 -12.83 1.53 15.70
C ILE A 124 -13.35 2.84 16.31
N ALA A 125 -12.50 3.63 16.97
CA ALA A 125 -12.92 4.93 17.50
C ALA A 125 -13.33 5.92 16.39
N LYS A 126 -12.74 5.79 15.20
CA LYS A 126 -13.03 6.66 14.05
C LYS A 126 -14.24 6.19 13.23
N HIS A 127 -14.43 4.87 13.09
CA HIS A 127 -15.40 4.26 12.17
C HIS A 127 -16.50 3.43 12.84
N GLU A 128 -16.48 3.33 14.17
CA GLU A 128 -17.38 2.52 14.99
C GLU A 128 -17.15 1.01 14.87
N GLN A 129 -17.58 0.27 15.90
CA GLN A 129 -17.42 -1.18 15.98
C GLN A 129 -18.18 -1.91 14.86
N GLU A 130 -19.35 -1.39 14.45
CA GLU A 130 -20.18 -1.97 13.40
C GLU A 130 -19.43 -2.02 12.06
N THR A 131 -18.72 -0.95 11.70
CA THR A 131 -17.89 -0.92 10.48
C THR A 131 -16.77 -1.97 10.53
N PHE A 132 -16.10 -2.12 11.68
CA PHE A 132 -15.09 -3.16 11.85
C PHE A 132 -15.69 -4.57 11.70
N ASP A 133 -16.83 -4.81 12.35
CA ASP A 133 -17.49 -6.11 12.34
C ASP A 133 -17.92 -6.49 10.90
N ASP A 134 -18.50 -5.53 10.19
CA ASP A 134 -18.97 -5.69 8.82
C ASP A 134 -17.84 -5.81 7.79
N LYS A 135 -16.70 -5.14 7.98
CA LYS A 135 -15.61 -5.20 7.01
C LYS A 135 -14.62 -6.32 7.28
N TYR A 136 -14.41 -6.71 8.54
CA TYR A 136 -13.32 -7.60 8.93
C TYR A 136 -13.83 -8.82 9.70
N LYS A 137 -14.59 -8.63 10.78
CA LYS A 137 -14.99 -9.75 11.67
C LYS A 137 -15.84 -10.80 10.96
N LYS A 138 -16.71 -10.39 10.04
CA LYS A 138 -17.49 -11.35 9.22
C LYS A 138 -16.63 -12.30 8.37
N PHE A 139 -15.37 -11.95 8.11
CA PHE A 139 -14.39 -12.79 7.43
C PHE A 139 -13.47 -13.57 8.39
N GLY A 140 -13.77 -13.55 9.69
CA GLY A 140 -12.97 -14.22 10.72
C GLY A 140 -11.71 -13.46 11.13
N LEU A 141 -11.66 -12.15 10.91
CA LEU A 141 -10.55 -11.30 11.34
C LEU A 141 -10.89 -10.59 12.64
N ASP A 142 -10.11 -10.85 13.68
CA ASP A 142 -10.22 -10.15 14.97
C ASP A 142 -9.34 -8.90 15.06
N THR A 143 -8.54 -8.62 14.02
CA THR A 143 -7.61 -7.48 13.98
C THR A 143 -7.26 -7.05 12.55
N ILE A 144 -7.08 -5.75 12.33
CA ILE A 144 -6.53 -5.17 11.10
C ILE A 144 -5.03 -4.88 11.31
N TRP A 145 -4.67 -4.23 12.41
CA TRP A 145 -3.34 -3.66 12.63
C TRP A 145 -2.50 -4.37 13.71
N GLY A 146 -3.05 -5.40 14.34
CA GLY A 146 -2.39 -6.25 15.36
C GLY A 146 -1.49 -7.34 14.79
N TRP A 147 -1.24 -7.35 13.48
CA TRP A 147 -0.33 -8.31 12.84
C TRP A 147 1.14 -7.90 13.03
N ASP A 148 1.74 -8.41 14.09
CA ASP A 148 3.14 -8.14 14.47
C ASP A 148 4.15 -9.01 13.70
N ALA A 149 5.42 -8.94 14.12
CA ALA A 149 6.52 -9.66 13.49
C ALA A 149 6.46 -11.20 13.65
N HIS A 150 5.61 -11.72 14.53
CA HIS A 150 5.44 -13.15 14.79
C HIS A 150 4.13 -13.69 14.21
N SER A 151 3.27 -12.82 13.71
CA SER A 151 1.94 -13.15 13.20
C SER A 151 1.96 -14.09 11.98
N GLY A 152 3.05 -14.09 11.21
CA GLY A 152 3.21 -14.89 10.00
C GLY A 152 2.31 -14.46 8.85
N ILE A 153 1.80 -13.22 8.85
CA ILE A 153 1.05 -12.69 7.72
C ILE A 153 1.95 -12.54 6.50
N LEU A 154 1.43 -12.94 5.34
CA LEU A 154 2.13 -12.87 4.07
C LEU A 154 1.37 -11.96 3.10
N PRO A 155 2.07 -11.36 2.12
CA PRO A 155 1.45 -10.57 1.07
C PRO A 155 0.34 -11.34 0.36
N CYS A 156 -0.79 -10.70 0.10
CA CYS A 156 -1.75 -11.23 -0.87
C CYS A 156 -1.04 -11.39 -2.21
N ARG A 157 -0.99 -12.61 -2.75
CA ARG A 157 -0.20 -12.96 -3.94
C ARG A 157 -0.59 -12.13 -5.16
N VAL A 158 -1.89 -12.02 -5.43
CA VAL A 158 -2.45 -11.27 -6.56
C VAL A 158 -2.07 -9.78 -6.45
N TYR A 159 -2.17 -9.21 -5.25
CA TYR A 159 -1.87 -7.81 -5.02
C TYR A 159 -0.36 -7.53 -5.08
N LEU A 160 0.47 -8.37 -4.48
CA LEU A 160 1.93 -8.25 -4.57
C LEU A 160 2.38 -8.30 -6.03
N ARG A 161 1.87 -9.26 -6.81
CA ARG A 161 2.18 -9.34 -8.25
C ARG A 161 1.77 -8.06 -8.98
N HIS A 162 0.59 -7.52 -8.68
CA HIS A 162 0.15 -6.24 -9.27
C HIS A 162 1.11 -5.10 -8.94
N CYS A 163 1.54 -4.96 -7.68
CA CYS A 163 2.55 -3.97 -7.30
C CYS A 163 3.86 -4.16 -8.07
N LEU A 164 4.38 -5.39 -8.14
CA LEU A 164 5.62 -5.72 -8.85
C LEU A 164 5.54 -5.40 -10.35
N LEU A 165 4.42 -5.68 -11.00
CA LEU A 165 4.20 -5.32 -12.40
C LEU A 165 4.11 -3.80 -12.59
N ALA A 166 3.43 -3.09 -11.69
CA ALA A 166 3.32 -1.65 -11.75
C ALA A 166 4.71 -0.97 -11.62
N VAL A 167 5.52 -1.37 -10.64
CA VAL A 167 6.86 -0.79 -10.46
C VAL A 167 7.85 -1.20 -11.55
N LYS A 168 7.72 -2.42 -12.09
CA LYS A 168 8.57 -2.89 -13.20
C LYS A 168 8.37 -2.04 -14.47
N LYS A 169 7.16 -1.55 -14.73
CA LYS A 169 6.86 -0.66 -15.88
C LYS A 169 7.51 0.72 -15.76
N LEU A 170 7.88 1.13 -14.54
CA LEU A 170 8.48 2.45 -14.27
C LEU A 170 10.01 2.43 -14.42
N GLY A 171 10.62 1.26 -14.55
CA GLY A 171 12.06 1.11 -14.74
C GLY A 171 12.72 0.25 -13.66
N GLN A 172 13.93 -0.22 -13.97
CA GLN A 172 14.66 -1.15 -13.11
C GLN A 172 15.02 -0.53 -11.75
N GLU A 173 15.39 0.74 -11.72
CA GLU A 173 15.75 1.44 -10.47
C GLU A 173 14.55 1.54 -9.50
N VAL A 174 13.35 1.82 -10.03
CA VAL A 174 12.11 1.88 -9.24
C VAL A 174 11.74 0.50 -8.71
N TYR A 175 11.89 -0.53 -9.55
CA TYR A 175 11.68 -1.92 -9.15
C TYR A 175 12.65 -2.33 -8.04
N ASP A 176 13.94 -2.07 -8.21
CA ASP A 176 14.99 -2.44 -7.26
C ASP A 176 14.83 -1.73 -5.91
N ASP A 177 14.48 -0.44 -5.91
CA ASP A 177 14.12 0.27 -4.68
C ASP A 177 12.89 -0.37 -4.03
N PHE A 178 11.82 -0.64 -4.78
CA PHE A 178 10.60 -1.24 -4.24
C PHE A 178 10.87 -2.57 -3.54
N VAL A 179 11.56 -3.50 -4.20
CA VAL A 179 11.78 -4.84 -3.64
C VAL A 179 12.78 -4.87 -2.50
N SER A 180 13.72 -3.91 -2.44
CA SER A 180 14.74 -3.82 -1.39
C SER A 180 14.30 -3.03 -0.16
N THR A 181 13.35 -2.11 -0.30
CA THR A 181 12.89 -1.22 0.79
C THR A 181 11.46 -1.52 1.26
N THR A 182 10.86 -2.59 0.75
CA THR A 182 9.56 -3.11 1.19
C THR A 182 9.76 -4.43 1.91
N TYR A 183 9.06 -4.61 3.02
CA TYR A 183 9.25 -5.74 3.92
C TYR A 183 7.96 -6.56 4.11
N LEU A 184 8.11 -7.80 4.54
CA LEU A 184 7.02 -8.63 5.04
C LEU A 184 6.53 -8.14 6.42
N GLY A 185 5.49 -8.78 6.95
CA GLY A 185 4.97 -8.52 8.30
C GLY A 185 6.01 -8.74 9.40
N ASP A 186 7.06 -9.54 9.16
CA ASP A 186 8.20 -9.71 10.08
C ASP A 186 9.10 -8.47 10.19
N ARG A 187 8.94 -7.50 9.27
CA ARG A 187 9.68 -6.25 9.16
C ARG A 187 11.19 -6.44 9.03
N LYS A 188 11.60 -7.60 8.52
CA LYS A 188 13.00 -7.99 8.33
C LYS A 188 13.21 -8.54 6.93
N THR A 189 12.38 -9.48 6.51
CA THR A 189 12.47 -10.09 5.18
C THR A 189 12.01 -9.09 4.14
N THR A 190 12.90 -8.76 3.20
CA THR A 190 12.59 -7.88 2.08
C THR A 190 11.72 -8.61 1.06
N ILE A 191 10.99 -7.85 0.24
CA ILE A 191 10.24 -8.43 -0.89
C ILE A 191 11.20 -9.10 -1.88
N LYS A 192 12.42 -8.59 -2.04
CA LYS A 192 13.47 -9.21 -2.87
C LYS A 192 13.77 -10.63 -2.42
N GLU A 193 14.01 -10.85 -1.13
CA GLU A 193 14.26 -12.18 -0.57
C GLU A 193 13.02 -13.07 -0.70
N TYR A 194 11.85 -12.53 -0.39
CA TYR A 194 10.60 -13.28 -0.43
C TYR A 194 10.27 -13.81 -1.82
N ILE A 195 10.34 -12.96 -2.87
CA ILE A 195 10.05 -13.40 -4.24
C ILE A 195 11.15 -14.30 -4.81
N GLY A 196 12.39 -14.17 -4.35
CA GLY A 196 13.47 -15.10 -4.71
C GLY A 196 13.24 -16.51 -4.16
N ALA A 197 12.61 -16.64 -2.99
CA ALA A 197 12.18 -17.92 -2.44
C ALA A 197 10.81 -18.41 -2.97
N ASN A 198 10.02 -17.51 -3.57
CA ASN A 198 8.63 -17.76 -3.97
C ASN A 198 8.35 -17.26 -5.40
N GLU A 199 9.11 -17.75 -6.38
CA GLU A 199 9.02 -17.29 -7.78
C GLU A 199 7.61 -17.45 -8.39
N SER A 200 6.80 -18.38 -7.85
CA SER A 200 5.41 -18.61 -8.24
C SER A 200 4.49 -17.39 -8.06
N ILE A 201 4.90 -16.38 -7.28
CA ILE A 201 4.13 -15.12 -7.13
C ILE A 201 3.92 -14.44 -8.49
N MET A 202 4.90 -14.51 -9.39
CA MET A 202 4.80 -13.88 -10.71
C MET A 202 3.85 -14.64 -11.67
N LEU A 203 3.52 -15.89 -11.34
CA LEU A 203 2.57 -16.74 -12.07
C LEU A 203 1.12 -16.56 -11.59
N GLU A 204 0.91 -15.78 -10.53
CA GLU A 204 -0.42 -15.56 -9.98
C GLU A 204 -1.33 -14.84 -10.98
N HIS A 205 -2.58 -15.27 -11.10
CA HIS A 205 -3.56 -14.60 -11.96
C HIS A 205 -4.71 -14.07 -11.09
N PRO A 206 -5.12 -12.81 -11.28
CA PRO A 206 -6.34 -12.35 -10.65
C PRO A 206 -7.54 -13.16 -11.19
N PRO A 207 -8.62 -13.28 -10.39
CA PRO A 207 -9.89 -13.79 -10.87
C PRO A 207 -10.33 -13.07 -12.17
N PRO A 208 -11.05 -13.73 -13.10
CA PRO A 208 -11.37 -13.15 -14.41
C PRO A 208 -12.02 -11.76 -14.36
N HIS A 209 -12.89 -11.52 -13.38
CA HIS A 209 -13.58 -10.24 -13.18
C HIS A 209 -12.68 -9.11 -12.63
N LEU A 210 -11.43 -9.42 -12.26
CA LEU A 210 -10.47 -8.48 -11.66
C LEU A 210 -9.19 -8.31 -12.50
N VAL A 211 -9.12 -8.92 -13.69
CA VAL A 211 -7.95 -8.84 -14.57
C VAL A 211 -7.56 -7.39 -14.84
N ASN A 212 -8.51 -6.53 -15.21
CA ASN A 212 -8.23 -5.12 -15.47
C ASN A 212 -7.74 -4.34 -14.24
N ARG A 213 -8.03 -4.84 -13.02
CA ARG A 213 -7.63 -4.18 -11.77
C ARG A 213 -6.25 -4.60 -11.28
N TYR A 214 -5.81 -5.83 -11.57
CA TYR A 214 -4.58 -6.41 -11.01
C TYR A 214 -3.59 -6.90 -12.08
N SER A 215 -3.51 -6.20 -13.22
CA SER A 215 -2.58 -6.53 -14.32
C SER A 215 -1.33 -5.63 -14.40
N GLY A 216 -1.06 -4.89 -13.32
CA GLY A 216 0.05 -3.93 -13.24
C GLY A 216 -0.37 -2.55 -13.71
#